data_AF-A0A852L6K2-F1
#
_entry.id   AF-A0A852L6K2-F1
#
_cell.length_a   1.000
_cell.length_b   1.000
_cell.length_c   1.000
_cell.angle_alpha   90.00
_cell.angle_beta   90.00
_cell.angle_gamma   90.00
#
_symmetry.space_group_name_H-M   'P 1'
#
loop_
_entity.id
_entity.type
_entity.pdbx_description
1 polymer ?
#
loop_
_entity_poly.entity_id
_entity_poly.type
_entity_poly.pdbx_seq_one_letter_code
_entity_poly.pdbx_strand_id
1 'polypeptide(L)'
;RRPSGQSDPPDVKRQRFHSHYSEVVPLPEERRYSFLVSAQSPPFPKYCVPNLTAHISPLQETLFPDLPETTLPVAKDELSQQVLELFEACQQQTCDLERKELCRTELQREIQQIFPHSRLFLVGSSLNGFGTRSSDGDLCLVIKEQPITFIFNIIFQVNQKTEARHILSLVHKHFSTKLSGYIERPQLIRAKVPIVKFRDKVRQFDLNVNNIVGIRNTFLLRTYAYVENRVRPLVLVVKKWASFHDINDASRGTLNSYSLVLMVLHYLQTLPEPILPSLQKNYPESFDPSMQLHFVHRAPRIIPPYQSKNASSLGDLLIGFFKYYATEFE
;
A
#
# COMPACT_ATOMS: atom_id res chain seq x y z
N ARG A 1 61.35 -11.36 -46.54
CA ARG A 1 60.10 -12.16 -46.51
C ARG A 1 58.99 -11.24 -46.03
N ARG A 2 57.88 -11.10 -46.79
CA ARG A 2 56.69 -10.32 -46.38
C ARG A 2 55.91 -10.99 -45.23
N PRO A 3 55.04 -10.25 -44.51
CA PRO A 3 54.59 -10.51 -43.13
C PRO A 3 53.06 -10.70 -42.99
N SER A 4 52.58 -10.94 -41.76
CA SER A 4 51.25 -10.57 -41.23
C SER A 4 51.22 -10.93 -39.73
N GLY A 5 50.73 -10.13 -38.77
CA GLY A 5 49.94 -8.90 -38.79
C GLY A 5 48.86 -9.02 -37.70
N GLN A 6 49.12 -8.51 -36.50
CA GLN A 6 48.16 -8.37 -35.40
C GLN A 6 47.16 -7.24 -35.73
N SER A 7 45.89 -7.41 -35.32
CA SER A 7 44.85 -6.39 -35.43
C SER A 7 44.08 -6.27 -34.11
N ASP A 8 44.15 -5.06 -33.54
CA ASP A 8 43.42 -4.56 -32.37
C ASP A 8 41.92 -4.32 -32.64
N PRO A 9 41.08 -4.19 -31.59
CA PRO A 9 39.64 -3.98 -31.68
C PRO A 9 39.24 -2.48 -31.84
N PRO A 10 38.00 -2.17 -32.23
CA PRO A 10 37.64 -0.83 -32.68
C PRO A 10 37.19 0.12 -31.55
N ASP A 11 37.66 1.35 -31.68
CA ASP A 11 37.25 2.59 -31.02
C ASP A 11 35.86 3.07 -31.53
N VAL A 12 34.92 3.36 -30.61
CA VAL A 12 33.77 4.25 -30.91
C VAL A 12 33.54 5.23 -29.75
N LYS A 13 34.11 6.42 -29.94
CA LYS A 13 33.62 7.78 -29.62
C LYS A 13 32.85 8.00 -28.30
N ARG A 14 33.60 8.52 -27.33
CA ARG A 14 33.15 9.41 -26.25
C ARG A 14 32.50 10.69 -26.82
N GLN A 15 31.33 11.06 -26.32
CA GLN A 15 30.87 12.45 -26.28
C GLN A 15 30.81 12.91 -24.82
N ARG A 16 31.73 13.81 -24.46
CA ARG A 16 31.63 14.69 -23.29
C ARG A 16 30.98 15.98 -23.78
N PHE A 17 29.98 16.49 -23.05
CA PHE A 17 29.65 17.92 -23.08
C PHE A 17 29.80 18.46 -21.65
N HIS A 18 30.70 19.44 -21.53
CA HIS A 18 30.93 20.23 -20.33
C HIS A 18 29.84 21.30 -20.15
N SER A 19 29.67 21.66 -18.89
CA SER A 19 28.91 22.78 -18.31
C SER A 19 29.14 24.14 -18.98
N HIS A 20 28.12 25.01 -18.94
CA HIS A 20 28.31 26.45 -18.81
C HIS A 20 27.29 27.07 -17.84
N TYR A 21 27.81 28.02 -17.06
CA TYR A 21 27.20 28.81 -16.01
C TYR A 21 26.26 29.92 -16.53
N SER A 22 25.30 30.28 -15.67
CA SER A 22 24.65 31.58 -15.41
C SER A 22 24.34 32.56 -16.54
N GLU A 23 23.07 33.02 -16.59
CA GLU A 23 22.73 34.45 -16.63
C GLU A 23 21.27 34.71 -16.21
N VAL A 24 21.05 35.88 -15.61
CA VAL A 24 19.89 36.35 -14.84
C VAL A 24 19.22 37.50 -15.63
N VAL A 25 17.95 37.82 -15.27
CA VAL A 25 17.22 39.12 -15.46
C VAL A 25 16.36 39.25 -16.74
N PRO A 26 15.22 40.00 -16.79
CA PRO A 26 14.25 40.49 -15.76
C PRO A 26 12.75 40.17 -16.04
N LEU A 27 11.93 40.39 -15.00
CA LEU A 27 10.47 40.62 -15.02
C LEU A 27 10.09 41.94 -15.73
N PRO A 28 8.90 42.07 -16.33
CA PRO A 28 8.30 43.35 -16.65
C PRO A 28 7.32 43.84 -15.57
N GLU A 29 7.35 45.16 -15.39
CA GLU A 29 6.74 45.96 -14.35
C GLU A 29 5.21 46.13 -14.42
N GLU A 30 4.73 46.50 -13.23
CA GLU A 30 3.47 47.17 -12.87
C GLU A 30 2.85 48.08 -13.94
N ARG A 31 1.56 47.90 -14.20
CA ARG A 31 0.66 49.01 -14.61
C ARG A 31 -0.38 49.25 -13.52
N ARG A 32 -0.23 50.39 -12.85
CA ARG A 32 -1.27 51.01 -12.02
C ARG A 32 -2.36 51.57 -12.92
N TYR A 33 -3.62 51.21 -12.64
CA TYR A 33 -4.76 52.08 -12.93
C TYR A 33 -5.66 52.14 -11.69
N SER A 34 -6.03 53.36 -11.39
CA SER A 34 -6.68 53.88 -10.19
C SER A 34 -8.17 53.56 -10.08
N PHE A 35 -8.62 53.57 -8.83
CA PHE A 35 -9.99 53.41 -8.33
C PHE A 35 -11.07 54.20 -9.07
N LEU A 36 -12.24 53.59 -9.25
CA LEU A 36 -13.56 54.23 -9.17
C LEU A 36 -14.60 53.26 -8.58
N VAL A 37 -15.53 53.83 -7.84
CA VAL A 37 -16.41 53.24 -6.83
C VAL A 37 -17.76 52.77 -7.40
N SER A 38 -18.30 51.70 -6.81
CA SER A 38 -19.73 51.35 -6.66
C SER A 38 -20.61 51.12 -7.91
N ALA A 39 -21.07 49.87 -8.06
CA ALA A 39 -22.48 49.59 -8.33
C ALA A 39 -22.85 48.17 -7.82
N GLN A 40 -23.83 48.10 -6.93
CA GLN A 40 -24.41 46.88 -6.37
C GLN A 40 -25.28 46.13 -7.40
N SER A 41 -25.31 44.79 -7.30
CA SER A 41 -26.44 43.91 -7.67
C SER A 41 -26.09 42.43 -7.36
N PRO A 42 -27.05 41.49 -7.26
CA PRO A 42 -27.81 41.13 -6.07
C PRO A 42 -27.44 39.74 -5.49
N PRO A 43 -27.93 39.36 -4.29
CA PRO A 43 -27.57 38.09 -3.64
C PRO A 43 -28.21 36.88 -4.33
N PHE A 44 -27.41 35.83 -4.53
CA PHE A 44 -27.82 34.53 -5.07
C PHE A 44 -28.97 33.91 -4.26
N PRO A 45 -29.95 33.24 -4.89
CA PRO A 45 -31.10 32.69 -4.19
C PRO A 45 -30.70 31.50 -3.30
N LYS A 46 -31.10 31.56 -2.03
CA LYS A 46 -31.18 30.39 -1.15
C LYS A 46 -32.22 29.44 -1.71
N TYR A 47 -31.80 28.37 -2.37
CA TYR A 47 -32.70 27.28 -2.71
C TYR A 47 -33.01 26.47 -1.45
N CYS A 48 -34.26 26.58 -1.03
CA CYS A 48 -34.91 25.75 -0.04
C CYS A 48 -35.00 24.32 -0.58
N VAL A 49 -34.48 23.34 0.17
CA VAL A 49 -34.60 21.91 -0.15
C VAL A 49 -35.99 21.44 0.28
N PRO A 50 -36.82 20.88 -0.61
CA PRO A 50 -38.05 20.21 -0.18
C PRO A 50 -37.70 18.88 0.50
N ASN A 51 -38.27 18.67 1.69
CA ASN A 51 -38.30 17.38 2.36
C ASN A 51 -39.04 16.36 1.47
N LEU A 52 -38.30 15.43 0.89
CA LEU A 52 -38.79 14.17 0.35
C LEU A 52 -38.12 13.05 1.14
N THR A 53 -38.82 12.63 2.18
CA THR A 53 -38.63 11.38 2.91
C THR A 53 -38.69 10.20 1.93
N ALA A 54 -37.54 9.71 1.50
CA ALA A 54 -37.22 8.31 1.18
C ALA A 54 -35.90 8.23 0.41
N HIS A 55 -34.75 8.30 1.09
CA HIS A 55 -33.49 7.86 0.50
C HIS A 55 -32.50 7.42 1.58
N ILE A 56 -32.31 6.10 1.62
CA ILE A 56 -31.08 5.34 1.89
C ILE A 56 -30.04 6.11 2.71
N SER A 57 -29.92 5.75 3.99
CA SER A 57 -28.86 6.21 4.88
C SER A 57 -27.49 6.05 4.20
N PRO A 58 -26.65 7.09 4.17
CA PRO A 58 -25.25 6.90 3.83
C PRO A 58 -24.65 6.02 4.91
N LEU A 59 -24.18 4.84 4.54
CA LEU A 59 -23.37 3.99 5.41
C LEU A 59 -22.10 4.78 5.79
N GLN A 60 -22.19 5.56 6.87
CA GLN A 60 -21.06 5.90 7.74
C GLN A 60 -20.61 4.62 8.46
N GLU A 61 -20.29 3.57 7.71
CA GLU A 61 -19.35 2.57 8.18
C GLU A 61 -17.97 3.23 8.01
N THR A 62 -17.52 3.94 9.04
CA THR A 62 -16.06 4.07 9.23
C THR A 62 -15.53 2.65 9.13
N LEU A 63 -14.80 2.30 8.07
CA LEU A 63 -14.31 0.93 7.84
C LEU A 63 -13.30 0.47 8.93
N PHE A 64 -12.99 1.35 9.89
CA PHE A 64 -11.94 1.17 10.88
C PHE A 64 -12.31 1.78 12.25
N PRO A 65 -13.24 1.22 13.03
CA PRO A 65 -13.33 1.56 14.45
C PRO A 65 -12.05 1.15 15.20
N ASP A 66 -11.70 1.85 16.27
CA ASP A 66 -10.46 1.69 17.04
C ASP A 66 -10.15 0.22 17.36
N LEU A 67 -8.88 -0.17 17.19
CA LEU A 67 -8.38 -1.45 17.70
C LEU A 67 -7.98 -1.30 19.16
N PRO A 68 -8.00 -2.40 19.94
CA PRO A 68 -7.49 -2.38 21.30
C PRO A 68 -6.05 -1.84 21.30
N GLU A 69 -5.78 -0.86 22.19
CA GLU A 69 -4.44 -0.33 22.40
C GLU A 69 -3.50 -1.47 22.80
N THR A 70 -2.64 -1.90 21.88
CA THR A 70 -1.58 -2.83 22.19
C THR A 70 -0.45 -2.02 22.82
N THR A 71 -0.23 -2.19 24.13
CA THR A 71 0.88 -1.56 24.84
C THR A 71 2.20 -2.06 24.29
N LEU A 72 3.14 -1.15 24.01
CA LEU A 72 4.48 -1.52 23.57
C LEU A 72 5.21 -2.36 24.64
N PRO A 73 6.08 -3.30 24.24
CA PRO A 73 6.86 -4.07 25.19
C PRO A 73 7.84 -3.15 25.94
N VAL A 74 8.15 -3.50 27.19
CA VAL A 74 9.17 -2.80 27.97
C VAL A 74 10.55 -3.20 27.47
N ALA A 75 11.39 -2.21 27.12
CA ALA A 75 12.79 -2.45 26.78
C ALA A 75 13.55 -2.96 28.01
N LYS A 76 14.26 -4.08 27.86
CA LYS A 76 15.11 -4.67 28.91
C LYS A 76 16.61 -4.48 28.65
N ASP A 77 16.96 -4.05 27.44
CA ASP A 77 18.33 -3.90 26.95
C ASP A 77 18.40 -2.75 25.92
N GLU A 78 19.61 -2.30 25.62
CA GLU A 78 19.87 -1.17 24.71
C GLU A 78 19.37 -1.44 23.29
N LEU A 79 19.55 -2.66 22.78
CA LEU A 79 19.10 -3.01 21.44
C LEU A 79 17.57 -2.96 21.33
N SER A 80 16.86 -3.47 22.34
CA SER A 80 15.40 -3.40 22.44
C SER A 80 14.92 -1.95 22.48
N GLN A 81 15.63 -1.08 23.21
CA GLN A 81 15.34 0.34 23.24
C GLN A 81 15.49 0.98 21.85
N GLN A 82 16.60 0.72 21.15
CA GLN A 82 16.84 1.23 19.79
C GLN A 82 15.79 0.73 18.78
N VAL A 83 15.36 -0.54 18.89
CA VAL A 83 14.27 -1.10 18.07
C VAL A 83 12.96 -0.33 18.31
N LEU A 84 12.64 -0.01 19.56
CA LEU A 84 11.44 0.75 19.91
C LEU A 84 11.51 2.21 19.46
N GLU A 85 12.65 2.88 19.64
CA GLU A 85 12.87 4.25 19.16
C GLU A 85 12.69 4.33 17.64
N LEU A 86 13.28 3.38 16.90
CA LEU A 86 13.09 3.28 15.45
C LEU A 86 11.62 3.03 15.10
N PHE A 87 10.95 2.16 15.84
CA PHE A 87 9.55 1.84 15.63
C PHE A 87 8.66 3.08 15.82
N GLU A 88 8.82 3.82 16.92
CA GLU A 88 8.04 5.01 17.20
C GLU A 88 8.26 6.10 16.15
N ALA A 89 9.51 6.33 15.74
CA ALA A 89 9.84 7.31 14.72
C ALA A 89 9.27 6.95 13.33
N CYS A 90 9.21 5.66 13.00
CA CYS A 90 8.91 5.20 11.64
C CYS A 90 7.49 4.65 11.45
N GLN A 91 6.77 4.28 12.50
CA GLN A 91 5.43 3.68 12.36
C GLN A 91 4.47 4.64 11.65
N GLN A 92 3.60 4.09 10.80
CA GLN A 92 2.56 4.85 10.13
C GLN A 92 1.68 5.55 11.18
N GLN A 93 1.53 6.87 11.04
CA GLN A 93 0.68 7.67 11.91
C GLN A 93 -0.77 7.73 11.39
N THR A 94 -1.69 8.14 12.25
CA THR A 94 -3.10 8.37 11.88
C THR A 94 -3.22 9.32 10.69
N CYS A 95 -2.50 10.44 10.68
CA CYS A 95 -2.53 11.40 9.59
C CYS A 95 -1.95 10.86 8.27
N ASP A 96 -1.07 9.85 8.33
CA ASP A 96 -0.57 9.18 7.13
C ASP A 96 -1.68 8.30 6.52
N LEU A 97 -2.42 7.58 7.37
CA LEU A 97 -3.52 6.70 6.97
C LEU A 97 -4.74 7.50 6.48
N GLU A 98 -5.12 8.57 7.17
CA GLU A 98 -6.25 9.44 6.78
C GLU A 98 -6.07 10.00 5.37
N ARG A 99 -4.84 10.43 5.02
CA ARG A 99 -4.53 10.91 3.66
C ARG A 99 -4.70 9.80 2.62
N LYS A 100 -4.27 8.57 2.94
CA LYS A 100 -4.44 7.41 2.04
C LYS A 100 -5.92 7.07 1.87
N GLU A 101 -6.70 7.16 2.93
CA GLU A 101 -8.13 6.87 2.92
C GLU A 101 -8.95 7.94 2.19
N LEU A 102 -8.56 9.21 2.30
CA LEU A 102 -9.11 10.29 1.49
C LEU A 102 -8.89 10.03 0.00
N CYS A 103 -7.64 9.75 -0.40
CA CYS A 103 -7.31 9.39 -1.78
C CYS A 103 -8.12 8.18 -2.27
N ARG A 104 -8.21 7.10 -1.46
CA ARG A 104 -9.04 5.93 -1.77
C ARG A 104 -10.51 6.31 -2.01
N THR A 105 -11.07 7.18 -1.16
CA THR A 105 -12.48 7.60 -1.25
C THR A 105 -12.75 8.43 -2.49
N GLU A 106 -11.83 9.33 -2.84
CA GLU A 106 -11.94 10.13 -4.07
C GLU A 106 -11.83 9.24 -5.31
N LEU A 107 -10.82 8.35 -5.37
CA LEU A 107 -10.64 7.42 -6.48
C LEU A 107 -11.79 6.45 -6.64
N GLN A 108 -12.38 5.96 -5.54
CA GLN A 108 -13.61 5.16 -5.56
C GLN A 108 -14.71 5.88 -6.34
N ARG A 109 -14.97 7.16 -6.03
CA ARG A 109 -16.01 7.96 -6.68
C ARG A 109 -15.76 8.13 -8.18
N GLU A 110 -14.52 8.42 -8.57
CA GLU A 110 -14.17 8.61 -9.98
C GLU A 110 -14.23 7.29 -10.76
N ILE A 111 -13.71 6.19 -10.20
CA ILE A 111 -13.76 4.87 -10.84
C ILE A 111 -15.22 4.39 -11.00
N GLN A 112 -16.11 4.72 -10.06
CA GLN A 112 -17.54 4.40 -10.15
C GLN A 112 -18.27 5.10 -11.31
N GLN A 113 -17.71 6.16 -11.90
CA GLN A 113 -18.25 6.74 -13.14
C GLN A 113 -18.06 5.81 -14.35
N ILE A 114 -17.06 4.92 -14.30
CA ILE A 114 -16.76 3.93 -15.34
C ILE A 114 -17.36 2.57 -14.98
N PHE A 115 -17.25 2.20 -13.70
CA PHE A 115 -17.68 0.92 -13.16
C PHE A 115 -18.61 1.14 -11.94
N PRO A 116 -19.92 1.42 -12.15
CA PRO A 116 -20.84 1.81 -11.09
C PRO A 116 -20.92 0.84 -9.90
N HIS A 117 -20.72 -0.46 -10.16
CA HIS A 117 -20.79 -1.52 -9.15
C HIS A 117 -19.42 -1.94 -8.61
N SER A 118 -18.39 -1.11 -8.80
CA SER A 118 -17.05 -1.37 -8.31
C SER A 118 -16.85 -0.92 -6.85
N ARG A 119 -15.87 -1.54 -6.18
CA ARG A 119 -15.44 -1.18 -4.84
C ARG A 119 -13.92 -1.21 -4.73
N LEU A 120 -13.35 -0.13 -4.23
CA LEU A 120 -11.93 0.09 -4.05
C LEU A 120 -11.55 -0.07 -2.59
N PHE A 121 -10.65 -1.01 -2.32
CA PHE A 121 -10.15 -1.33 -0.99
C PHE A 121 -8.71 -0.84 -0.86
N LEU A 122 -8.41 -0.16 0.26
CA LEU A 122 -7.02 -0.01 0.70
C LEU A 122 -6.56 -1.36 1.25
N VAL A 123 -5.33 -1.78 0.94
CA VAL A 123 -4.77 -3.08 1.33
C VAL A 123 -3.29 -2.93 1.72
N GLY A 124 -2.62 -4.06 1.98
CA GLY A 124 -1.18 -4.10 2.15
C GLY A 124 -0.72 -3.37 3.40
N SER A 125 0.45 -2.72 3.30
CA SER A 125 1.12 -2.09 4.45
C SER A 125 0.30 -0.99 5.13
N SER A 126 -0.63 -0.38 4.37
CA SER A 126 -1.47 0.69 4.89
C SER A 126 -2.46 0.20 5.95
N LEU A 127 -2.92 -1.06 5.85
CA LEU A 127 -3.93 -1.63 6.75
C LEU A 127 -3.50 -2.92 7.46
N ASN A 128 -2.39 -3.56 7.08
CA ASN A 128 -1.97 -4.81 7.72
C ASN A 128 -1.29 -4.62 9.08
N GLY A 129 -1.11 -3.38 9.57
CA GLY A 129 -0.47 -3.07 10.85
C GLY A 129 1.06 -2.91 10.81
N PHE A 130 1.69 -3.16 9.66
CA PHE A 130 3.14 -3.10 9.43
C PHE A 130 3.57 -1.94 8.51
N GLY A 131 2.72 -0.91 8.41
CA GLY A 131 2.97 0.30 7.66
C GLY A 131 3.97 1.23 8.34
N THR A 132 4.75 1.94 7.51
CA THR A 132 5.64 3.01 7.96
C THR A 132 5.19 4.34 7.38
N ARG A 133 5.72 5.46 7.89
CA ARG A 133 5.45 6.81 7.36
C ARG A 133 5.73 6.94 5.86
N SER A 134 6.75 6.23 5.38
CA SER A 134 7.19 6.21 3.97
C SER A 134 6.54 5.11 3.14
N SER A 135 5.61 4.32 3.70
CA SER A 135 4.97 3.24 2.97
C SER A 135 3.99 3.75 1.92
N ASP A 136 4.04 3.15 0.74
CA ASP A 136 3.10 3.37 -0.36
C ASP A 136 1.66 2.97 0.02
N GLY A 137 0.70 3.42 -0.78
CA GLY A 137 -0.68 2.98 -0.69
C GLY A 137 -0.98 1.85 -1.68
N ASP A 138 -1.38 0.69 -1.18
CA ASP A 138 -1.82 -0.42 -2.04
C ASP A 138 -3.35 -0.39 -2.18
N LEU A 139 -3.85 -0.45 -3.41
CA LEU A 139 -5.28 -0.41 -3.72
C LEU A 139 -5.70 -1.67 -4.48
N CYS A 140 -6.84 -2.24 -4.11
CA CYS A 140 -7.48 -3.35 -4.81
C CYS A 140 -8.86 -2.94 -5.28
N LEU A 141 -9.02 -2.81 -6.60
CA LEU A 141 -10.30 -2.55 -7.24
C LEU A 141 -11.03 -3.87 -7.45
N VAL A 142 -12.18 -4.04 -6.82
CA VAL A 142 -13.06 -5.19 -6.99
C VAL A 142 -14.22 -4.79 -7.88
N ILE A 143 -14.36 -5.47 -9.01
CA ILE A 143 -15.51 -5.32 -9.91
C ILE A 143 -16.24 -6.65 -9.89
N LYS A 144 -17.51 -6.62 -9.47
CA LYS A 144 -18.38 -7.78 -9.63
C LYS A 144 -18.70 -7.92 -11.12
N GLU A 145 -18.51 -9.12 -11.66
CA GLU A 145 -18.95 -9.46 -13.00
C GLU A 145 -20.44 -9.12 -13.13
N GLN A 146 -20.79 -8.32 -14.13
CA GLN A 146 -22.19 -8.18 -14.50
C GLN A 146 -22.65 -9.50 -15.12
N PRO A 147 -23.93 -9.90 -14.98
CA PRO A 147 -24.44 -11.14 -15.57
C PRO A 147 -24.14 -11.27 -17.07
N ILE A 148 -24.13 -10.13 -17.77
CA ILE A 148 -23.82 -10.05 -19.21
C ILE A 148 -22.34 -10.35 -19.48
N THR A 149 -21.42 -9.83 -18.65
CA THR A 149 -19.99 -10.13 -18.75
C THR A 149 -19.67 -11.57 -18.35
N PHE A 150 -20.41 -12.15 -17.41
CA PHE A 150 -20.30 -13.57 -17.03
C PHE A 150 -20.64 -14.49 -18.20
N ILE A 151 -21.76 -14.24 -18.89
CA ILE A 151 -22.15 -14.98 -20.09
C ILE A 151 -21.11 -14.79 -21.21
N PHE A 152 -20.63 -13.56 -21.42
CA PHE A 152 -19.58 -13.29 -22.40
C PHE A 152 -18.25 -13.99 -22.06
N ASN A 153 -17.83 -13.99 -20.79
CA ASN A 153 -16.60 -14.64 -20.34
C ASN A 153 -16.68 -16.17 -20.45
N ILE A 154 -17.86 -16.77 -20.20
CA ILE A 154 -18.11 -18.20 -20.45
C ILE A 154 -18.04 -18.52 -21.95
N ILE A 155 -18.66 -17.70 -22.80
CA ILE A 155 -18.71 -17.92 -24.26
C ILE A 155 -17.34 -17.71 -24.91
N PHE A 156 -16.57 -16.71 -24.46
CA PHE A 156 -15.32 -16.30 -25.10
C PHE A 156 -14.05 -16.75 -24.35
N GLN A 157 -14.17 -17.57 -23.30
CA GLN A 157 -13.05 -18.04 -22.46
C GLN A 157 -12.09 -16.89 -22.08
N VAL A 158 -12.63 -15.75 -21.65
CA VAL A 158 -11.80 -14.59 -21.32
C VAL A 158 -10.97 -14.92 -20.09
N ASN A 159 -9.65 -14.92 -20.25
CA ASN A 159 -8.71 -15.15 -19.16
C ASN A 159 -8.88 -14.03 -18.11
N GLN A 160 -9.03 -14.39 -16.82
CA GLN A 160 -9.15 -13.40 -15.73
C GLN A 160 -8.01 -12.36 -15.76
N LYS A 161 -6.82 -12.77 -16.21
CA LYS A 161 -5.67 -11.88 -16.38
C LYS A 161 -5.82 -10.91 -17.55
N THR A 162 -6.50 -11.29 -18.62
CA THR A 162 -6.79 -10.38 -19.74
C THR A 162 -7.87 -9.37 -19.37
N GLU A 163 -8.89 -9.79 -18.62
CA GLU A 163 -9.92 -8.89 -18.11
C GLU A 163 -9.34 -7.86 -17.14
N ALA A 164 -8.56 -8.29 -16.15
CA ALA A 164 -7.92 -7.39 -15.19
C ALA A 164 -7.03 -6.35 -15.89
N ARG A 165 -6.29 -6.75 -16.94
CA ARG A 165 -5.49 -5.83 -17.76
C ARG A 165 -6.33 -4.85 -18.56
N HIS A 166 -7.44 -5.31 -19.13
CA HIS A 166 -8.35 -4.43 -19.87
C HIS A 166 -8.94 -3.36 -18.95
N ILE A 167 -9.44 -3.77 -17.78
CA ILE A 167 -9.95 -2.86 -16.74
C ILE A 167 -8.85 -1.87 -16.31
N LEU A 168 -7.64 -2.36 -16.01
CA LEU A 168 -6.52 -1.48 -15.64
C LEU A 168 -6.14 -0.51 -16.75
N SER A 169 -6.26 -0.90 -18.02
CA SER A 169 -6.04 0.01 -19.16
C SER A 169 -7.11 1.11 -19.22
N LEU A 170 -8.37 0.79 -18.91
CA LEU A 170 -9.45 1.80 -18.83
C LEU A 170 -9.24 2.76 -17.66
N VAL A 171 -8.89 2.22 -16.48
CA VAL A 171 -8.53 3.02 -15.29
C VAL A 171 -7.33 3.92 -15.57
N HIS A 172 -6.26 3.37 -16.18
CA HIS A 172 -5.07 4.12 -16.57
C HIS A 172 -5.40 5.26 -17.54
N LYS A 173 -6.22 5.00 -18.56
CA LYS A 173 -6.68 6.03 -19.50
C LYS A 173 -7.47 7.13 -18.79
N HIS A 174 -8.37 6.76 -17.88
CA HIS A 174 -9.13 7.72 -17.11
C HIS A 174 -8.23 8.58 -16.21
N PHE A 175 -7.26 7.96 -15.53
CA PHE A 175 -6.28 8.65 -14.69
C PHE A 175 -5.45 9.65 -15.50
N SER A 176 -5.03 9.24 -16.70
CA SER A 176 -4.20 10.06 -17.59
C SER A 176 -4.96 11.22 -18.25
N THR A 177 -6.30 11.15 -18.33
CA THR A 177 -7.11 12.12 -19.06
C THR A 177 -7.94 13.00 -18.14
N LYS A 178 -8.83 12.40 -17.34
CA LYS A 178 -9.79 13.12 -16.48
C LYS A 178 -9.17 13.56 -15.17
N LEU A 179 -8.21 12.80 -14.66
CA LEU A 179 -7.66 12.97 -13.31
C LEU A 179 -6.22 13.51 -13.31
N SER A 180 -5.72 13.94 -14.47
CA SER A 180 -4.35 14.43 -14.66
C SER A 180 -4.01 15.69 -13.84
N GLY A 181 -5.02 16.41 -13.36
CA GLY A 181 -4.85 17.57 -12.48
C GLY A 181 -4.44 17.22 -11.04
N TYR A 182 -4.59 15.97 -10.60
CA TYR A 182 -4.22 15.54 -9.25
C TYR A 182 -3.48 14.20 -9.18
N ILE A 183 -3.62 13.34 -10.21
CA ILE A 183 -2.86 12.11 -10.37
C ILE A 183 -1.64 12.37 -11.25
N GLU A 184 -0.46 12.18 -10.68
CA GLU A 184 0.81 12.29 -11.37
C GLU A 184 1.29 10.93 -11.89
N ARG A 185 1.82 10.95 -13.12
CA ARG A 185 2.59 9.85 -13.74
C ARG A 185 1.93 8.47 -13.62
N PRO A 186 0.65 8.28 -14.02
CA PRO A 186 0.04 6.96 -14.04
C PRO A 186 0.75 6.05 -15.05
N GLN A 187 1.22 4.89 -14.59
CA GLN A 187 1.96 3.91 -15.38
C GLN A 187 1.35 2.52 -15.22
N LEU A 188 1.03 1.87 -16.35
CA LEU A 188 0.58 0.49 -16.36
C LEU A 188 1.79 -0.46 -16.35
N ILE A 189 2.00 -1.17 -15.26
CA ILE A 189 3.11 -2.09 -15.06
C ILE A 189 2.66 -3.53 -15.35
N ARG A 190 3.39 -4.19 -16.25
CA ARG A 190 3.14 -5.59 -16.63
C ARG A 190 3.95 -6.52 -15.73
N ALA A 191 3.27 -7.14 -14.76
CA ALA A 191 3.86 -8.14 -13.86
C ALA A 191 2.96 -9.38 -13.75
N LYS A 192 3.30 -10.30 -12.81
CA LYS A 192 2.46 -11.46 -12.49
C LYS A 192 1.04 -11.00 -12.11
N VAL A 193 0.96 -10.01 -11.22
CA VAL A 193 -0.25 -9.23 -10.93
C VAL A 193 -0.08 -7.87 -11.61
N PRO A 194 -0.82 -7.57 -12.69
CA PRO A 194 -0.75 -6.26 -13.35
C PRO A 194 -1.21 -5.15 -12.40
N ILE A 195 -0.55 -4.00 -12.43
CA ILE A 195 -0.89 -2.84 -11.59
C ILE A 195 -0.83 -1.54 -12.38
N VAL A 196 -1.61 -0.56 -11.95
CA VAL A 196 -1.43 0.85 -12.32
C VAL A 196 -0.75 1.54 -11.14
N LYS A 197 0.46 2.01 -11.38
CA LYS A 197 1.28 2.76 -10.43
C LYS A 197 1.11 4.25 -10.69
N PHE A 198 0.85 5.04 -9.67
CA PHE A 198 0.64 6.48 -9.81
C PHE A 198 1.01 7.21 -8.51
N ARG A 199 1.01 8.54 -8.54
CA ARG A 199 1.26 9.37 -7.36
C ARG A 199 0.15 10.38 -7.16
N ASP A 200 -0.37 10.48 -5.95
CA ASP A 200 -1.20 11.60 -5.50
C ASP A 200 -0.30 12.58 -4.75
N LYS A 201 0.05 13.70 -5.41
CA LYS A 201 0.89 14.85 -4.97
C LYS A 201 2.15 14.50 -4.16
N VAL A 202 1.98 13.89 -2.99
CA VAL A 202 3.00 13.46 -2.05
C VAL A 202 3.31 11.97 -2.15
N ARG A 203 2.32 11.08 -2.27
CA ARG A 203 2.46 9.62 -2.05
C ARG A 203 2.22 8.78 -3.29
N GLN A 204 2.96 7.67 -3.37
CA GLN A 204 2.82 6.68 -4.42
C GLN A 204 1.73 5.65 -4.06
N PHE A 205 1.00 5.21 -5.08
CA PHE A 205 -0.04 4.20 -4.99
C PHE A 205 0.09 3.15 -6.09
N ASP A 206 -0.17 1.90 -5.72
CA ASP A 206 -0.22 0.76 -6.63
C ASP A 206 -1.64 0.19 -6.63
N LEU A 207 -2.34 0.29 -7.77
CA LEU A 207 -3.71 -0.21 -7.94
C LEU A 207 -3.71 -1.50 -8.76
N ASN A 208 -4.23 -2.57 -8.18
CA ASN A 208 -4.52 -3.83 -8.88
C ASN A 208 -6.05 -4.04 -9.02
N VAL A 209 -6.45 -5.00 -9.85
CA VAL A 209 -7.85 -5.37 -10.06
C VAL A 209 -8.08 -6.82 -9.66
N ASN A 210 -9.15 -7.05 -8.90
CA ASN A 210 -9.65 -8.37 -8.47
C ASN A 210 -8.61 -9.26 -7.75
N ASN A 211 -7.55 -8.68 -7.16
CA ASN A 211 -6.64 -9.44 -6.29
C ASN A 211 -7.24 -9.61 -4.89
N ILE A 212 -8.30 -10.42 -4.81
CA ILE A 212 -9.10 -10.64 -3.60
C ILE A 212 -8.25 -11.25 -2.47
N VAL A 213 -7.28 -12.10 -2.80
CA VAL A 213 -6.36 -12.72 -1.85
C VAL A 213 -5.56 -11.65 -1.09
N GLY A 214 -5.17 -10.56 -1.75
CA GLY A 214 -4.50 -9.43 -1.11
C GLY A 214 -5.33 -8.76 -0.02
N ILE A 215 -6.65 -8.66 -0.21
CA ILE A 215 -7.58 -8.12 0.80
C ILE A 215 -7.60 -9.06 2.02
N ARG A 216 -7.76 -10.37 1.80
CA ARG A 216 -7.80 -11.38 2.88
C ARG A 216 -6.52 -11.40 3.70
N ASN A 217 -5.38 -11.45 3.02
CA ASN A 217 -4.08 -11.50 3.67
C ASN A 217 -3.78 -10.20 4.45
N THR A 218 -4.28 -9.05 3.99
CA THR A 218 -4.15 -7.78 4.73
C THR A 218 -4.74 -7.88 6.13
N PHE A 219 -5.95 -8.44 6.26
CA PHE A 219 -6.61 -8.55 7.56
C PHE A 219 -6.10 -9.72 8.39
N LEU A 220 -5.64 -10.81 7.78
CA LEU A 220 -4.91 -11.86 8.49
C LEU A 220 -3.64 -11.30 9.14
N LEU A 221 -2.83 -10.58 8.35
CA LEU A 221 -1.62 -9.93 8.85
C LEU A 221 -1.95 -8.85 9.89
N ARG A 222 -3.05 -8.12 9.72
CA ARG A 222 -3.54 -7.16 10.72
C ARG A 222 -3.81 -7.88 12.04
N THR A 223 -4.48 -9.02 12.05
CA THR A 223 -4.70 -9.76 13.29
C THR A 223 -3.38 -10.16 13.94
N TYR A 224 -2.41 -10.69 13.17
CA TYR A 224 -1.08 -11.01 13.71
C TYR A 224 -0.35 -9.78 14.28
N ALA A 225 -0.48 -8.61 13.64
CA ALA A 225 0.18 -7.39 14.08
C ALA A 225 -0.26 -6.93 15.49
N TYR A 226 -1.50 -7.24 15.89
CA TYR A 226 -2.06 -6.75 17.15
C TYR A 226 -2.31 -7.86 18.19
N VAL A 227 -2.04 -9.13 17.84
CA VAL A 227 -2.24 -10.24 18.77
C VAL A 227 -1.15 -10.27 19.86
N GLU A 228 0.05 -9.78 19.57
CA GLU A 228 1.19 -9.76 20.49
C GLU A 228 2.06 -8.51 20.21
N ASN A 229 2.57 -7.88 21.27
CA ASN A 229 3.11 -6.52 21.19
C ASN A 229 4.53 -6.38 20.62
N ARG A 230 5.33 -7.45 20.59
CA ARG A 230 6.68 -7.47 20.01
C ARG A 230 6.66 -7.62 18.49
N VAL A 231 5.55 -8.11 17.92
CA VAL A 231 5.44 -8.39 16.48
C VAL A 231 5.68 -7.15 15.61
N ARG A 232 4.99 -6.05 15.89
CA ARG A 232 5.06 -4.82 15.06
C ARG A 232 6.45 -4.17 15.09
N PRO A 233 7.08 -3.94 16.26
CA PRO A 233 8.45 -3.44 16.33
C PRO A 233 9.44 -4.34 15.58
N LEU A 234 9.38 -5.66 15.80
CA LEU A 234 10.28 -6.62 15.18
C LEU A 234 10.15 -6.62 13.65
N VAL A 235 8.92 -6.67 13.13
CA VAL A 235 8.68 -6.60 11.68
C VAL A 235 9.19 -5.29 11.09
N LEU A 236 9.00 -4.16 11.78
CA LEU A 236 9.45 -2.86 11.28
C LEU A 236 10.97 -2.79 11.17
N VAL A 237 11.70 -3.18 12.22
CA VAL A 237 13.18 -3.14 12.20
C VAL A 237 13.74 -4.09 11.13
N VAL A 238 13.18 -5.29 10.97
CA VAL A 238 13.59 -6.23 9.90
C VAL A 238 13.32 -5.63 8.52
N LYS A 239 12.17 -4.98 8.30
CA LYS A 239 11.89 -4.30 7.03
C LYS A 239 12.86 -3.15 6.75
N LYS A 240 13.22 -2.37 7.76
CA LYS A 240 14.18 -1.26 7.65
C LYS A 240 15.59 -1.78 7.36
N TRP A 241 16.02 -2.82 8.07
CA TRP A 241 17.27 -3.52 7.80
C TRP A 241 17.33 -4.04 6.35
N ALA A 242 16.33 -4.79 5.91
CA ALA A 242 16.30 -5.36 4.56
C ALA A 242 16.28 -4.27 3.47
N SER A 243 15.57 -3.16 3.70
CA SER A 243 15.57 -2.01 2.78
C SER A 243 16.91 -1.28 2.76
N PHE A 244 17.58 -1.14 3.92
CA PHE A 244 18.89 -0.50 4.00
C PHE A 244 19.96 -1.29 3.25
N HIS A 245 19.84 -2.61 3.23
CA HIS A 245 20.73 -3.52 2.50
C HIS A 245 20.27 -3.83 1.06
N ASP A 246 19.31 -3.09 0.50
CA ASP A 246 18.82 -3.26 -0.88
C ASP A 246 18.24 -4.67 -1.20
N ILE A 247 17.77 -5.41 -0.18
CA ILE A 247 17.20 -6.77 -0.32
C ILE A 247 15.68 -6.81 -0.08
N ASN A 248 15.01 -5.66 -0.20
CA ASN A 248 13.55 -5.51 -0.05
C ASN A 248 12.90 -4.86 -1.30
N ASP A 249 13.21 -5.38 -2.48
CA ASP A 249 12.63 -4.96 -3.75
C ASP A 249 12.50 -6.15 -4.72
N ALA A 250 11.28 -6.69 -4.83
CA ALA A 250 11.00 -7.80 -5.74
C ALA A 250 11.10 -7.41 -7.23
N SER A 251 11.02 -6.13 -7.58
CA SER A 251 11.26 -5.70 -8.96
C SER A 251 12.74 -5.85 -9.36
N ARG A 252 13.64 -5.86 -8.37
CA ARG A 252 15.08 -6.12 -8.51
C ARG A 252 15.46 -7.59 -8.26
N GLY A 253 14.49 -8.48 -8.14
CA GLY A 253 14.72 -9.91 -7.91
C GLY A 253 15.06 -10.29 -6.46
N THR A 254 14.84 -9.39 -5.51
CA THR A 254 15.04 -9.66 -4.07
C THR A 254 13.71 -9.96 -3.37
N LEU A 255 13.70 -10.05 -2.04
CA LEU A 255 12.47 -10.29 -1.28
C LEU A 255 11.53 -9.08 -1.39
N ASN A 256 10.22 -9.33 -1.35
CA ASN A 256 9.25 -8.26 -1.14
C ASN A 256 8.91 -8.12 0.35
N SER A 257 8.33 -6.98 0.71
CA SER A 257 7.91 -6.70 2.08
C SER A 257 6.89 -7.70 2.64
N TYR A 258 6.05 -8.31 1.81
CA TYR A 258 5.11 -9.34 2.26
C TYR A 258 5.85 -10.64 2.65
N SER A 259 6.82 -11.08 1.85
CA SER A 259 7.69 -12.22 2.16
C SER A 259 8.46 -12.01 3.47
N LEU A 260 9.04 -10.83 3.69
CA LEU A 260 9.74 -10.51 4.95
C LEU A 260 8.81 -10.58 6.16
N VAL A 261 7.58 -10.05 6.05
CA VAL A 261 6.59 -10.17 7.13
C VAL A 261 6.30 -11.64 7.42
N LEU A 262 6.07 -12.46 6.40
CA LEU A 262 5.81 -13.90 6.59
C LEU A 262 6.99 -14.62 7.23
N MET A 263 8.23 -14.27 6.88
CA MET A 263 9.43 -14.83 7.50
C MET A 263 9.50 -14.49 8.99
N VAL A 264 9.23 -13.24 9.37
CA VAL A 264 9.18 -12.86 10.79
C VAL A 264 8.07 -13.62 11.52
N LEU A 265 6.86 -13.72 10.95
CA LEU A 265 5.76 -14.48 11.56
C LEU A 265 6.10 -15.96 11.72
N HIS A 266 6.71 -16.57 10.69
CA HIS A 266 7.16 -17.96 10.73
C HIS A 266 8.16 -18.18 11.85
N TYR A 267 9.21 -17.35 11.93
CA TYR A 267 10.20 -17.43 13.01
C TYR A 267 9.53 -17.37 14.40
N LEU A 268 8.61 -16.42 14.62
CA LEU A 268 7.89 -16.29 15.88
C LEU A 268 6.95 -17.48 16.19
N GLN A 269 6.50 -18.21 15.18
CA GLN A 269 5.66 -19.41 15.31
C GLN A 269 6.47 -20.68 15.57
N THR A 270 7.75 -20.72 15.17
CA THR A 270 8.61 -21.91 15.27
C THR A 270 9.58 -21.89 16.47
N LEU A 271 9.57 -20.82 17.27
CA LEU A 271 10.30 -20.78 18.53
C LEU A 271 9.89 -21.94 19.46
N PRO A 272 10.81 -22.45 20.31
CA PRO A 272 10.51 -23.52 21.27
C PRO A 272 9.30 -23.21 22.15
N GLU A 273 9.20 -21.96 22.60
CA GLU A 273 7.96 -21.39 23.09
C GLU A 273 7.43 -20.38 22.06
N PRO A 274 6.36 -20.69 21.33
CA PRO A 274 5.89 -19.87 20.23
C PRO A 274 5.35 -18.52 20.75
N ILE A 275 5.77 -17.44 20.11
CA ILE A 275 5.23 -16.10 20.35
C ILE A 275 3.91 -15.91 19.62
N LEU A 276 3.72 -16.62 18.51
CA LEU A 276 2.51 -16.55 17.71
C LEU A 276 1.89 -17.94 17.52
N PRO A 277 0.55 -18.06 17.58
CA PRO A 277 -0.16 -19.26 17.15
C PRO A 277 -0.34 -19.26 15.62
N SER A 278 -0.89 -20.34 15.07
CA SER A 278 -1.47 -20.31 13.73
C SER A 278 -2.93 -19.86 13.80
N LEU A 279 -3.19 -18.58 13.48
CA LEU A 279 -4.54 -18.00 13.56
C LEU A 279 -5.56 -18.70 12.66
N GLN A 280 -5.13 -19.15 11.48
CA GLN A 280 -6.00 -19.87 10.54
C GLN A 280 -6.37 -21.28 11.05
N LYS A 281 -5.49 -21.93 11.83
CA LYS A 281 -5.82 -23.21 12.48
C LYS A 281 -6.73 -23.03 13.69
N ASN A 282 -6.49 -21.98 14.48
CA ASN A 282 -7.22 -21.74 15.73
C ASN A 282 -8.59 -21.09 15.50
N TYR A 283 -8.74 -20.29 14.45
CA TYR A 283 -9.95 -19.54 14.13
C TYR A 283 -10.34 -19.68 12.65
N PRO A 284 -10.59 -20.91 12.14
CA PRO A 284 -10.83 -21.15 10.72
C PRO A 284 -12.02 -20.34 10.17
N GLU A 285 -13.10 -20.23 10.94
CA GLU A 285 -14.30 -19.46 10.60
C GLU A 285 -14.00 -17.96 10.36
N SER A 286 -13.00 -17.40 11.04
CA SER A 286 -12.63 -15.99 10.91
C SER A 286 -11.82 -15.70 9.65
N PHE A 287 -11.23 -16.73 9.03
CA PHE A 287 -10.37 -16.62 7.85
C PHE A 287 -10.83 -17.51 6.69
N ASP A 288 -12.10 -17.93 6.71
CA ASP A 288 -12.68 -18.76 5.66
C ASP A 288 -12.57 -18.07 4.27
N PRO A 289 -11.98 -18.74 3.26
CA PRO A 289 -11.98 -18.27 1.88
C PRO A 289 -13.37 -17.95 1.29
N SER A 290 -14.43 -18.55 1.81
CA SER A 290 -15.83 -18.33 1.41
C SER A 290 -16.43 -17.04 1.99
N MET A 291 -15.84 -16.49 3.07
CA MET A 291 -16.36 -15.30 3.75
C MET A 291 -16.46 -14.11 2.79
N GLN A 292 -17.59 -13.41 2.81
CA GLN A 292 -17.78 -12.21 1.98
C GLN A 292 -16.77 -11.12 2.35
N LEU A 293 -16.22 -10.43 1.35
CA LEU A 293 -15.08 -9.51 1.53
C LEU A 293 -15.34 -8.36 2.50
N HIS A 294 -16.59 -7.90 2.59
CA HIS A 294 -16.95 -6.82 3.51
C HIS A 294 -16.97 -7.29 4.97
N PHE A 295 -16.87 -8.58 5.29
CA PHE A 295 -16.77 -9.08 6.66
C PHE A 295 -15.35 -9.41 7.11
N VAL A 296 -14.40 -9.50 6.17
CA VAL A 296 -13.01 -9.92 6.46
C VAL A 296 -12.31 -9.00 7.46
N HIS A 297 -12.67 -7.71 7.49
CA HIS A 297 -12.12 -6.74 8.43
C HIS A 297 -12.54 -6.94 9.89
N ARG A 298 -13.49 -7.85 10.17
CA ARG A 298 -13.98 -8.15 11.53
C ARG A 298 -13.06 -9.08 12.30
N ALA A 299 -12.27 -9.92 11.62
CA ALA A 299 -11.41 -10.92 12.28
C ALA A 299 -10.49 -10.33 13.37
N PRO A 300 -9.80 -9.18 13.13
CA PRO A 300 -8.94 -8.56 14.15
C PRO A 300 -9.68 -8.07 15.41
N ARG A 301 -11.01 -7.94 15.39
CA ARG A 301 -11.81 -7.51 16.55
C ARG A 301 -12.25 -8.67 17.45
N ILE A 302 -12.43 -9.84 16.85
CA ILE A 302 -13.04 -11.00 17.51
C ILE A 302 -11.96 -11.86 18.16
N ILE A 303 -10.77 -11.88 17.54
CA ILE A 303 -9.66 -12.71 18.00
C ILE A 303 -8.98 -12.01 19.19
N PRO A 304 -8.90 -12.66 20.37
CA PRO A 304 -8.28 -12.06 21.55
C PRO A 304 -6.75 -11.95 21.40
N PRO A 305 -6.11 -11.07 22.20
CA PRO A 305 -4.66 -11.07 22.32
C PRO A 305 -4.11 -12.44 22.73
N TYR A 306 -2.90 -12.76 22.27
CA TYR A 306 -2.24 -14.02 22.55
C TYR A 306 -1.19 -13.84 23.63
N GLN A 307 -1.29 -14.62 24.70
CA GLN A 307 -0.34 -14.61 25.79
C GLN A 307 0.68 -15.73 25.58
N SER A 308 1.83 -15.36 25.04
CA SER A 308 2.96 -16.28 24.92
C SER A 308 3.67 -16.44 26.28
N LYS A 309 4.20 -17.63 26.54
CA LYS A 309 5.11 -17.90 27.67
C LYS A 309 6.52 -17.38 27.42
N ASN A 310 6.87 -17.12 26.16
CA ASN A 310 8.19 -16.70 25.75
C ASN A 310 8.52 -15.30 26.29
N ALA A 311 9.59 -15.21 27.09
CA ALA A 311 10.01 -13.98 27.76
C ALA A 311 11.16 -13.21 27.07
N SER A 312 11.59 -13.65 25.88
CA SER A 312 12.72 -13.06 25.13
C SER A 312 12.48 -11.59 24.81
N SER A 313 13.54 -10.77 24.90
CA SER A 313 13.46 -9.35 24.58
C SER A 313 13.34 -9.10 23.07
N LEU A 314 13.06 -7.86 22.66
CA LEU A 314 13.07 -7.50 21.23
C LEU A 314 14.47 -7.66 20.62
N GLY A 315 15.51 -7.32 21.37
CA GLY A 315 16.91 -7.50 20.98
C GLY A 315 17.26 -8.98 20.77
N ASP A 316 16.90 -9.84 21.72
CA ASP A 316 17.10 -11.29 21.61
C ASP A 316 16.39 -11.86 20.37
N LEU A 317 15.14 -11.44 20.15
CA LEU A 317 14.34 -11.90 19.02
C LEU A 317 14.92 -11.45 17.68
N LEU A 318 15.46 -10.23 17.60
CA LEU A 318 16.09 -9.72 16.39
C LEU A 318 17.37 -10.49 16.06
N ILE A 319 18.23 -10.72 17.06
CA ILE A 319 19.45 -11.53 16.90
C ILE A 319 19.08 -12.96 16.49
N GLY A 320 18.11 -13.56 17.19
CA GLY A 320 17.64 -14.91 16.90
C GLY A 320 17.01 -15.05 15.51
N PHE A 321 16.27 -14.05 15.03
CA PHE A 321 15.72 -14.03 13.66
C PHE A 321 16.84 -14.12 12.61
N PHE A 322 17.89 -13.31 12.77
CA PHE A 322 19.02 -13.34 11.82
C PHE A 322 19.77 -14.66 11.89
N LYS A 323 20.03 -15.17 13.09
CA LYS A 323 20.68 -16.48 13.26
C LYS A 323 19.86 -17.60 12.62
N TYR A 324 18.56 -17.64 12.88
CA TYR A 324 17.65 -18.66 12.36
C TYR A 324 17.73 -18.76 10.84
N TYR A 325 17.57 -17.63 10.13
CA TYR A 325 17.62 -17.63 8.67
C TYR A 325 19.03 -17.73 8.07
N ALA A 326 20.07 -17.44 8.85
CA ALA A 326 21.46 -17.59 8.40
C ALA A 326 21.98 -19.02 8.53
N THR A 327 21.55 -19.77 9.56
CA THR A 327 22.19 -21.05 9.92
C THR A 327 21.26 -22.23 10.19
N GLU A 328 19.95 -22.01 10.38
CA GLU A 328 19.02 -23.06 10.85
C GLU A 328 17.87 -23.36 9.88
N PHE A 329 17.49 -22.40 9.04
CA PHE A 329 16.41 -22.56 8.05
C PHE A 329 16.92 -23.20 6.76
N GLU A 330 16.47 -24.44 6.47
CA GLU A 330 16.78 -25.19 5.25
C GLU A 330 15.71 -25.03 4.15
#